data_AF-A0A4R3XRK0-F1
#
_entry.id   AF-A0A4R3XRK0-F1
#
_cell.length_a   1.000
_cell.length_b   1.000
_cell.length_c   1.000
_cell.angle_alpha   90.00
_cell.angle_beta   90.00
_cell.angle_gamma   90.00
#
_symmetry.space_group_name_H-M   'P 1'
#
loop_
_entity.id
_entity.type
_entity.pdbx_description
1 polymer ?
#
loop_
_entity_poly.entity_id
_entity_poly.type
_entity_poly.pdbx_seq_one_letter_code
_entity_poly.pdbx_strand_id
1 'polypeptide(L)' 'MAITSTTFQGLTFNLLVEEFADRDTAGRLNGYLASIYRIEKGTSVRHLIRRSRLPGAAAAMRDEIERDGIQAFRRFQHV' A
#
# COMPACT_ATOMS: atom_id res chain seq x y z
N MET A 1 17.97 2.50 -0.96
CA MET A 1 16.65 2.40 -1.59
C MET A 1 16.07 0.99 -1.53
N ALA A 2 15.04 0.77 -0.71
CA ALA A 2 14.28 -0.48 -0.68
C ALA A 2 12.79 -0.19 -0.87
N ILE A 3 12.11 -0.99 -1.70
CA ILE A 3 10.66 -1.01 -1.81
C ILE A 3 10.17 -2.32 -1.24
N THR A 4 9.32 -2.25 -0.23
CA THR A 4 8.62 -3.41 0.34
C THR A 4 7.18 -3.35 -0.10
N SER A 5 6.63 -4.48 -0.55
CA SER A 5 5.26 -4.56 -1.00
C SER A 5 4.50 -5.66 -0.27
N THR A 6 3.20 -5.45 -0.09
CA THR A 6 2.28 -6.44 0.46
C THR A 6 1.01 -6.41 -0.35
N THR A 7 0.60 -7.56 -0.89
CA THR A 7 -0.61 -7.66 -1.71
C THR A 7 -1.68 -8.45 -0.98
N PHE A 8 -2.84 -7.83 -0.78
CA PHE A 8 -4.04 -8.48 -0.29
C PHE A 8 -4.89 -8.91 -1.48
N GLN A 9 -5.12 -10.21 -1.59
CA GLN A 9 -5.89 -10.80 -2.68
C GLN A 9 -7.39 -10.62 -2.38
N GLY A 10 -8.09 -9.88 -3.23
CA GLY A 10 -9.55 -9.79 -3.19
C GLY A 10 -10.18 -10.67 -4.26
N LEU A 11 -11.51 -10.77 -4.29
CA LEU A 11 -12.21 -11.52 -5.35
C LEU A 11 -12.20 -10.76 -6.69
N THR A 12 -12.57 -9.47 -6.66
CA THR A 12 -12.72 -8.62 -7.86
C THR A 12 -11.44 -7.88 -8.24
N PHE A 13 -10.68 -7.42 -7.24
CA PHE A 13 -9.43 -6.69 -7.42
C PHE A 13 -8.52 -6.96 -6.23
N ASN A 14 -7.23 -6.67 -6.38
CA ASN A 14 -6.26 -6.80 -5.30
C ASN A 14 -5.94 -5.42 -4.72
N LEU A 15 -5.54 -5.39 -3.45
CA LEU A 15 -4.97 -4.20 -2.84
C LEU A 15 -3.48 -4.41 -2.67
N LEU A 16 -2.69 -3.45 -3.12
CA LEU A 16 -1.24 -3.46 -2.99
C LEU A 16 -0.82 -2.30 -2.10
N VAL A 17 -0.18 -2.62 -0.98
CA VAL A 17 0.52 -1.64 -0.15
C VAL A 17 1.98 -1.65 -0.54
N GLU A 18 2.53 -0.50 -0.92
CA GLU A 18 3.96 -0.31 -1.19
C GLU A 18 4.55 0.68 -0.19
N GLU A 19 5.72 0.33 0.34
CA GLU A 19 6.54 1.18 1.18
C GLU A 19 7.89 1.40 0.52
N PHE A 20 8.18 2.65 0.21
CA PHE A 20 9.49 3.11 -0.17
C PHE A 20 10.15 3.73 1.07
N ALA A 21 11.33 3.25 1.42
CA ALA A 21 12.19 3.89 2.39
C ALA A 21 13.61 3.99 1.82
N ASP A 22 14.13 5.22 1.79
CA ASP A 22 15.52 5.48 1.46
C ASP A 22 16.25 6.00 2.69
N ARG A 23 17.38 5.36 2.99
CA ARG A 23 18.26 5.73 4.09
C ARG A 23 19.66 5.98 3.56
N ASP A 24 20.31 7.00 4.10
CA ASP A 24 21.71 7.28 3.78
C ASP A 24 22.66 6.25 4.43
N THR A 25 23.96 6.38 4.16
CA THR A 25 25.00 5.51 4.73
C THR A 25 25.12 5.63 6.25
N ALA A 26 24.60 6.70 6.85
CA ALA A 26 24.54 6.91 8.30
C ALA A 26 23.21 6.41 8.91
N GLY A 27 22.32 5.80 8.11
CA GLY A 27 21.03 5.26 8.54
C GLY A 27 19.90 6.29 8.67
N ARG A 28 20.12 7.55 8.31
CA ARG A 28 19.10 8.62 8.38
C ARG A 28 18.11 8.45 7.24
N LEU A 29 16.84 8.71 7.52
CA LEU A 29 15.78 8.62 6.53
C LEU A 29 15.88 9.81 5.57
N ASN A 30 16.25 9.54 4.33
CA ASN A 30 16.37 10.52 3.26
C ASN A 30 15.04 10.68 2.49
N GLY A 31 14.27 9.59 2.40
CA GLY A 31 12.97 9.60 1.74
C GLY A 31 12.05 8.51 2.26
N TYR A 32 10.74 8.82 2.29
CA TYR A 32 9.71 7.87 2.66
C TYR A 32 8.43 8.11 1.84
N LEU A 33 7.85 7.03 1.34
CA LEU A 33 6.55 7.05 0.71
C LEU A 33 5.83 5.71 0.93
N ALA A 34 4.65 5.77 1.52
CA ALA A 34 3.72 4.65 1.60
C ALA A 34 2.57 4.90 0.63
N SER A 35 2.15 3.87 -0.12
CA SER A 35 1.07 3.95 -1.09
C SER A 35 0.15 2.74 -1.00
N ILE A 36 -1.15 2.94 -1.22
CA ILE A 36 -2.13 1.87 -1.47
C ILE A 36 -2.61 1.99 -2.91
N TYR A 37 -2.54 0.88 -3.63
CA TYR A 37 -3.07 0.74 -4.98
C TYR A 37 -4.20 -0.29 -5.00
N ARG A 38 -5.22 -0.02 -5.82
CA ARG A 38 -6.14 -1.04 -6.33
C ARG A 38 -5.56 -1.61 -7.62
N ILE A 39 -5.43 -2.93 -7.69
CA ILE A 39 -4.95 -3.64 -8.87
C ILE A 39 -6.09 -4.41 -9.48
N GLU A 40 -6.43 -4.07 -10.72
CA GLU A 40 -7.44 -4.79 -11.48
C GLU A 40 -6.97 -6.19 -11.86
N LYS A 41 -7.83 -7.18 -11.66
CA LYS A 41 -7.55 -8.55 -12.10
C LYS A 41 -7.68 -8.66 -13.61
N GLY A 42 -6.73 -9.34 -14.24
CA GLY A 42 -6.69 -9.56 -15.69
C GLY A 42 -5.86 -8.51 -16.46
N THR A 43 -5.87 -7.25 -16.03
CA THR A 43 -5.12 -6.17 -16.69
C THR A 43 -3.87 -5.75 -15.92
N SER A 44 -3.81 -6.04 -14.60
CA SER A 44 -2.74 -5.59 -13.69
C SER A 44 -2.59 -4.06 -13.61
N VAL A 45 -3.61 -3.31 -14.05
CA VAL A 45 -3.63 -1.85 -13.97
C VAL A 45 -3.67 -1.44 -12.50
N ARG A 46 -2.80 -0.48 -12.12
CA ARG A 46 -2.69 0.05 -10.76
C ARG A 46 -3.36 1.41 -10.66
N HIS A 47 -4.37 1.50 -9.80
CA HIS A 47 -5.03 2.75 -9.44
C HIS A 47 -4.57 3.19 -8.06
N LEU A 48 -3.93 4.36 -7.95
CA LEU A 48 -3.49 4.90 -6.67
C LEU A 48 -4.72 5.37 -5.85
N ILE A 49 -4.92 4.76 -4.70
CA ILE A 49 -6.00 5.13 -3.77
C ILE A 49 -5.53 6.21 -2.79
N ARG A 50 -4.40 5.94 -2.13
CA ARG A 50 -3.88 6.77 -1.03
C ARG A 50 -2.37 6.74 -1.03
N ARG A 51 -1.75 7.87 -0.64
CA ARG A 51 -0.32 7.97 -0.35
C ARG A 51 -0.07 8.71 0.96
N SER A 52 1.04 8.40 1.62
CA SER A 52 1.51 9.09 2.82
C SER A 52 3.03 9.22 2.82
N ARG A 53 3.54 10.31 3.38
CA ARG A 53 4.99 10.53 3.60
C ARG A 53 5.39 10.36 5.06
N LEU A 54 4.46 9.90 5.91
CA LEU A 54 4.74 9.67 7.33
C LEU A 54 5.35 8.26 7.52
N PRO A 55 6.55 8.14 8.13
CA PRO A 55 7.15 6.85 8.42
C PRO A 55 6.21 5.95 9.23
N GLY A 56 6.15 4.67 8.87
CA GLY A 56 5.25 3.70 9.50
C GLY A 56 3.82 3.71 8.93
N ALA A 57 3.48 4.63 8.02
CA ALA A 57 2.16 4.67 7.42
C ALA A 57 1.83 3.38 6.64
N ALA A 58 2.80 2.74 5.98
CA ALA A 58 2.55 1.48 5.28
C ALA A 58 2.16 0.34 6.24
N ALA A 59 2.72 0.31 7.46
CA ALA A 59 2.28 -0.63 8.49
C ALA A 59 0.83 -0.35 8.91
N ALA A 60 0.51 0.90 9.26
CA ALA A 60 -0.85 1.29 9.61
C ALA A 60 -1.87 0.99 8.48
N MET A 61 -1.47 1.17 7.22
CA MET A 61 -2.27 0.81 6.05
C MET A 61 -2.55 -0.69 5.96
N ARG A 62 -1.54 -1.53 6.22
CA ARG A 62 -1.69 -3.00 6.24
C ARG A 62 -2.60 -3.42 7.39
N ASP A 63 -2.35 -2.91 8.59
CA ASP A 63 -3.13 -3.21 9.79
C ASP A 63 -4.62 -2.84 9.59
N GLU A 64 -4.90 -1.71 8.94
CA GLU A 64 -6.26 -1.29 8.59
C GLU A 64 -6.95 -2.31 7.66
N ILE A 65 -6.24 -2.77 6.61
CA ILE A 65 -6.78 -3.73 5.65
C ILE A 65 -6.97 -5.11 6.30
N GLU A 66 -6.00 -5.57 7.09
CA GLU A 66 -6.07 -6.84 7.80
C GLU A 66 -7.20 -6.86 8.82
N ARG A 67 -7.32 -5.81 9.62
CA ARG A 67 -8.38 -5.69 10.64
C ARG A 67 -9.77 -5.64 10.02
N ASP A 68 -9.94 -4.91 8.92
CA ASP A 68 -11.26 -4.69 8.31
C ASP A 68 -11.63 -5.77 7.29
N GLY A 69 -10.66 -6.56 6.82
CA GLY A 69 -10.84 -7.69 5.91
C GLY A 69 -11.64 -7.32 4.65
N ILE A 70 -12.73 -8.05 4.41
CA ILE A 70 -13.61 -7.83 3.24
C ILE A 70 -14.17 -6.39 3.19
N GLN A 71 -14.38 -5.75 4.34
CA GLN A 71 -14.91 -4.38 4.36
C GLN A 71 -13.91 -3.36 3.80
N ALA A 72 -12.60 -3.61 3.94
CA ALA A 72 -11.58 -2.76 3.31
C ALA A 72 -11.76 -2.72 1.78
N PHE A 73 -11.99 -3.87 1.16
CA PHE A 73 -12.24 -3.97 -0.28
C PHE A 73 -13.52 -3.25 -0.70
N ARG A 74 -14.60 -3.34 0.08
CA ARG A 74 -15.83 -2.60 -0.23
C ARG A 74 -15.61 -1.09 -0.21
N ARG A 75 -14.85 -0.56 0.75
CA ARG A 75 -14.52 0.87 0.84
C ARG A 75 -13.74 1.35 -0.38
N PHE A 76 -12.86 0.50 -0.94
CA PHE A 76 -12.03 0.84 -2.10
C PHE A 76 -12.62 0.45 -3.45
N GLN A 77 -13.88 -0.01 -3.48
CA GLN A 77 -14.55 -0.39 -4.73
C GLN A 77 -14.93 0.82 -5.60
N HIS A 78 -15.13 2.00 -4.99
CA HIS A 78 -15.63 3.21 -5.65
C HIS A 78 -14.58 4.31 -5.83
N VAL A 79 -13.31 3.98 -5.63
CA VAL A 79 -12.16 4.90 -5.75
C VAL A 79 -11.43 4.60 -7.06
#